data_AF-A0A6A3PHW2-F1
#
_entry.id   AF-A0A6A3PHW2-F1
#
_cell.length_a   1.000
_cell.length_b   1.000
_cell.length_c   1.000
_cell.angle_alpha   90.00
_cell.angle_beta   90.00
_cell.angle_gamma   90.00
#
_symmetry.space_group_name_H-M   'P 1'
#
loop_
_entity.id
_entity.type
_entity.pdbx_description
1 polymer ?
#
loop_
_entity_poly.entity_id
_entity_poly.type
_entity_poly.pdbx_seq_one_letter_code
_entity_poly.pdbx_strand_id
1 'polypeptide(L)'
;MTTAVGCDTAERDGSVAPPDRSASQDSTEPTQISTESEIASTEPAKAVTWSFTERTVINGMTKAQRKRAQAKQDRDAALILAAKYRQGKKSKVVALDDVAALLDGPYSMFHSKSMVDALVLPPVDVTGPLSVREFDVGQDIPVIKGIPPLPVVMEAIEAIKLKQNIDLLAYWPDYGYATFDQLDAMASIHEARQRFALVMRTTKWIDE
;
A
#
# COMPACT_ATOMS: atom_id res chain seq x y z
N MET A 1 -34.84 -13.27 45.51
CA MET A 1 -33.65 -12.99 46.33
C MET A 1 -32.52 -12.82 45.32
N THR A 2 -32.27 -11.64 44.70
CA THR A 2 -31.68 -10.39 45.27
C THR A 2 -30.40 -10.73 46.04
N THR A 3 -29.16 -10.28 45.79
CA THR A 3 -28.52 -9.03 45.29
C THR A 3 -27.04 -9.39 45.02
N ALA A 4 -26.35 -8.89 43.98
CA ALA A 4 -25.57 -7.65 43.90
C ALA A 4 -24.50 -7.39 44.99
N VAL A 5 -23.41 -6.75 44.53
CA VAL A 5 -22.43 -5.89 45.25
C VAL A 5 -21.10 -6.55 45.61
N GLY A 6 -20.10 -6.29 44.76
CA GLY A 6 -18.73 -6.09 45.20
C GLY A 6 -18.51 -4.61 45.50
N CYS A 7 -17.92 -4.32 46.64
CA CYS A 7 -17.29 -3.04 46.97
C CYS A 7 -16.31 -3.32 48.10
N ASP A 8 -15.03 -3.01 47.89
CA ASP A 8 -14.18 -2.57 49.00
C ASP A 8 -13.13 -1.59 48.48
N THR A 9 -13.01 -0.52 49.24
CA THR A 9 -12.25 0.70 48.95
C THR A 9 -11.19 0.83 50.04
N ALA A 10 -9.93 1.10 49.71
CA ALA A 10 -9.08 2.01 50.49
C ALA A 10 -7.69 2.21 49.87
N GLU A 11 -7.33 3.49 49.87
CA GLU A 11 -6.15 4.21 49.38
C GLU A 11 -4.80 3.76 49.98
N ARG A 12 -3.72 4.01 49.23
CA ARG A 12 -2.50 4.60 49.80
C ARG A 12 -1.75 5.44 48.78
N ASP A 13 -1.59 6.70 49.18
CA ASP A 13 -0.96 7.83 48.52
C ASP A 13 0.58 7.76 48.64
N GLY A 14 1.31 8.40 47.72
CA GLY A 14 2.78 8.37 47.69
C GLY A 14 3.43 9.12 46.53
N SER A 15 3.31 10.45 46.56
CA SER A 15 4.01 11.42 45.71
C SER A 15 5.43 11.72 46.23
N VAL A 16 6.48 11.63 45.40
CA VAL A 16 7.77 12.33 45.58
C VAL A 16 8.40 12.68 44.22
N ALA A 17 8.76 13.96 44.07
CA ALA A 17 9.40 14.60 42.93
C ALA A 17 10.92 14.35 42.85
N PRO A 18 11.56 14.54 41.68
CA PRO A 18 13.02 14.66 41.57
C PRO A 18 13.50 16.14 41.64
N PRO A 19 14.67 16.41 42.26
CA PRO A 19 15.24 17.76 42.33
C PRO A 19 16.22 18.09 41.19
N ASP A 20 16.37 19.40 40.98
CA ASP A 20 17.25 20.11 40.04
C ASP A 20 18.73 19.73 40.08
N ARG A 21 19.42 19.83 38.93
CA ARG A 21 20.86 20.15 38.87
C ARG A 21 21.23 21.02 37.66
N SER A 22 21.79 22.19 37.96
CA SER A 22 22.46 23.13 37.06
C SER A 22 23.81 22.62 36.53
N ALA A 23 24.26 23.28 35.47
CA ALA A 23 25.35 23.01 34.54
C ALA A 23 26.78 22.81 35.09
N SER A 24 27.62 22.10 34.32
CA SER A 24 29.01 22.50 33.98
C SER A 24 29.56 21.67 32.81
N GLN A 25 30.31 22.36 31.93
CA GLN A 25 31.06 21.83 30.80
C GLN A 25 32.27 21.02 31.29
N ASP A 26 32.67 19.95 30.60
CA ASP A 26 34.09 19.72 30.29
C ASP A 26 34.29 18.73 29.14
N SER A 27 35.38 18.95 28.44
CA SER A 27 35.92 18.29 27.27
C SER A 27 36.35 16.85 27.55
N THR A 28 36.30 15.96 26.57
CA THR A 28 37.05 14.70 26.63
C THR A 28 37.53 14.31 25.23
N GLU A 29 38.83 14.50 24.99
CA GLU A 29 39.59 13.88 23.91
C GLU A 29 39.45 12.35 23.92
N PRO A 30 39.50 11.68 22.75
CA PRO A 30 40.03 10.34 22.65
C PRO A 30 41.46 10.36 22.10
N THR A 31 42.36 9.97 23.00
CA THR A 31 43.67 9.33 22.85
C THR A 31 44.14 8.99 21.43
N GLN A 32 45.34 9.49 21.12
CA GLN A 32 46.18 9.14 19.98
C GLN A 32 46.67 7.69 20.05
N ILE A 33 46.62 6.98 18.92
CA ILE A 33 47.56 5.89 18.63
C ILE A 33 48.18 6.20 17.27
N SER A 34 49.44 6.64 17.30
CA SER A 34 50.28 6.76 16.13
C SER A 34 50.65 5.36 15.62
N THR A 35 50.48 5.14 14.33
CA THR A 35 51.30 4.16 13.59
C THR A 35 51.85 4.90 12.39
N GLU A 36 53.13 5.25 12.49
CA GLU A 36 53.91 5.85 11.43
C GLU A 36 54.19 4.75 10.39
N SER A 37 53.68 4.94 9.18
CA SER A 37 54.16 4.23 8.00
C SER A 37 54.25 5.21 6.85
N GLU A 38 55.49 5.57 6.54
CA GLU A 38 55.98 6.28 5.38
C GLU A 38 55.42 5.66 4.08
N ILE A 39 54.62 6.42 3.33
CA ILE A 39 54.25 6.07 1.96
C ILE A 39 54.35 7.32 1.09
N ALA A 40 55.11 7.13 0.01
CA ALA A 40 55.50 8.06 -1.02
C ALA A 40 54.41 9.02 -1.52
N SER A 41 54.88 10.22 -1.89
CA SER A 41 54.17 11.22 -2.66
C SER A 41 53.42 10.62 -3.85
N THR A 42 52.09 10.62 -3.78
CA THR A 42 51.21 10.58 -4.95
C THR A 42 50.05 11.51 -4.62
N GLU A 43 49.86 12.56 -5.42
CA GLU A 43 48.77 13.52 -5.28
C GLU A 43 47.43 12.76 -5.18
N PRO A 44 46.58 13.02 -4.15
CA PRO A 44 45.28 12.40 -4.09
C PRO A 44 44.41 13.01 -5.20
N ALA A 45 43.99 12.17 -6.16
CA ALA A 45 42.96 12.51 -7.11
C ALA A 45 41.74 13.05 -6.34
N LYS A 46 41.34 14.30 -6.63
CA LYS A 46 40.23 14.98 -5.96
C LYS A 46 39.02 14.06 -5.91
N ALA A 47 38.57 13.71 -4.71
CA ALA A 47 37.35 12.96 -4.50
C ALA A 47 36.19 13.75 -5.15
N VAL A 48 35.58 13.18 -6.19
CA VAL A 48 34.39 13.75 -6.83
C VAL A 48 33.22 13.53 -5.88
N THR A 49 32.86 14.58 -5.15
CA THR A 49 31.66 14.58 -4.30
C THR A 49 30.44 14.76 -5.19
N TRP A 50 29.73 13.67 -5.48
CA TRP A 50 28.42 13.74 -6.12
C TRP A 50 27.39 14.27 -5.11
N SER A 51 26.76 15.40 -5.40
CA SER A 51 25.60 15.90 -4.66
C SER A 51 24.32 15.62 -5.45
N PHE A 52 23.29 15.13 -4.77
CA PHE A 52 21.96 15.02 -5.36
C PHE A 52 21.32 16.40 -5.40
N THR A 53 20.77 16.77 -6.55
CA THR A 53 19.96 17.99 -6.70
C THR A 53 18.66 17.86 -5.89
N GLU A 54 18.22 18.97 -5.31
CA GLU A 54 16.96 19.03 -4.58
C GLU A 54 15.77 18.70 -5.49
N ARG A 55 14.76 18.01 -4.93
CA ARG A 55 13.56 17.65 -5.68
C ARG A 55 12.83 18.91 -6.15
N THR A 56 12.67 19.04 -7.46
CA THR A 56 11.91 20.14 -8.06
C THR A 56 10.45 20.11 -7.59
N VAL A 57 10.01 21.21 -6.98
CA VAL A 57 8.60 21.47 -6.68
C VAL A 57 7.96 22.05 -7.95
N ILE A 58 6.93 21.39 -8.49
CA ILE A 58 6.20 21.87 -9.68
C ILE A 58 4.80 22.28 -9.22
N ASN A 59 4.41 23.52 -9.52
CA ASN A 59 3.14 24.14 -9.09
C ASN A 59 2.94 24.13 -7.55
N GLY A 60 4.01 24.37 -6.79
CA GLY A 60 3.96 24.41 -5.32
C GLY A 60 3.78 23.05 -4.62
N MET A 61 3.72 21.94 -5.37
CA MET A 61 3.56 20.59 -4.81
C MET A 61 4.76 19.70 -5.10
N THR A 62 5.12 18.89 -4.10
CA THR A 62 6.06 17.77 -4.27
C THR A 62 5.43 16.65 -5.10
N LYS A 63 6.25 15.77 -5.70
CA LYS A 63 5.78 14.59 -6.46
C LYS A 63 4.82 13.73 -5.62
N ALA A 64 5.12 13.53 -4.33
CA ALA A 64 4.30 12.74 -3.42
C ALA A 64 2.95 13.40 -3.14
N GLN A 65 2.92 14.71 -2.91
CA GLN A 65 1.67 15.46 -2.72
C GLN A 65 0.80 15.41 -3.97
N ARG A 66 1.39 15.55 -5.17
CA ARG A 66 0.65 15.42 -6.43
C ARG A 66 0.02 14.04 -6.58
N LYS A 67 0.78 12.97 -6.31
CA LYS A 67 0.24 11.58 -6.36
C LYS A 67 -0.95 11.41 -5.42
N ARG A 68 -0.86 11.93 -4.19
CA ARG A 68 -1.97 11.89 -3.22
C ARG A 68 -3.19 12.70 -3.68
N ALA A 69 -2.96 13.89 -4.24
CA ALA A 69 -4.04 14.73 -4.77
C ALA A 69 -4.75 14.05 -5.94
N GLN A 70 -3.99 13.41 -6.83
CA GLN A 70 -4.54 12.65 -7.95
C GLN A 70 -5.34 11.45 -7.45
N ALA A 71 -4.78 10.63 -6.55
CA ALA A 71 -5.49 9.49 -5.98
C ALA A 71 -6.81 9.90 -5.30
N LYS A 72 -6.84 11.05 -4.63
CA LYS A 72 -8.08 11.60 -4.05
C LYS A 72 -9.11 11.97 -5.14
N GLN A 73 -8.68 12.62 -6.21
CA GLN A 73 -9.56 12.97 -7.34
C GLN A 73 -10.10 11.72 -8.03
N ASP A 74 -9.25 10.72 -8.26
CA ASP A 74 -9.63 9.46 -8.89
C ASP A 74 -10.66 8.71 -8.02
N ARG A 75 -10.46 8.72 -6.70
CA ARG A 75 -11.43 8.18 -5.73
C ARG A 75 -12.76 8.93 -5.77
N ASP A 76 -12.75 10.26 -5.76
CA ASP A 76 -13.97 11.06 -5.82
C ASP A 76 -14.74 10.80 -7.13
N ALA A 77 -14.02 10.66 -8.24
CA ALA A 77 -14.59 10.28 -9.53
C ALA A 77 -15.21 8.88 -9.48
N ALA A 78 -14.53 7.91 -8.87
CA ALA A 78 -15.02 6.55 -8.68
C ALA A 78 -16.29 6.50 -7.81
N LEU A 79 -16.38 7.32 -6.75
CA LEU A 79 -17.59 7.42 -5.92
C LEU A 79 -18.78 7.98 -6.70
N ILE A 80 -18.57 9.02 -7.50
CA ILE A 80 -19.59 9.58 -8.39
C ILE A 80 -20.04 8.53 -9.42
N LEU A 81 -19.10 7.73 -9.93
CA LEU A 81 -19.39 6.68 -10.88
C LEU A 81 -20.18 5.53 -10.23
N ALA A 82 -19.80 5.09 -9.04
CA ALA A 82 -20.51 4.07 -8.25
C ALA A 82 -21.96 4.49 -7.97
N ALA A 83 -22.18 5.76 -7.63
CA ALA A 83 -23.52 6.30 -7.43
C ALA A 83 -24.40 6.19 -8.71
N LYS A 84 -23.80 6.32 -9.90
CA LYS A 84 -24.51 6.15 -11.18
C LYS A 84 -24.86 4.68 -11.45
N TYR A 85 -23.97 3.74 -11.12
CA TYR A 85 -24.24 2.30 -11.21
C TYR A 85 -25.38 1.88 -10.28
N ARG A 86 -25.39 2.39 -9.05
CA ARG A 86 -26.47 2.14 -8.09
C ARG A 86 -27.84 2.61 -8.61
N GLN A 87 -27.88 3.72 -9.34
CA GLN A 87 -29.11 4.25 -9.95
C GLN A 87 -29.53 3.52 -11.24
N GLY A 88 -28.77 2.52 -11.71
CA GLY A 88 -29.01 1.84 -12.98
C GLY A 88 -28.78 2.73 -14.21
N LYS A 89 -28.18 3.91 -14.04
CA LYS A 89 -27.98 4.91 -15.12
C LYS A 89 -26.73 4.66 -15.96
N LYS A 90 -25.95 3.62 -15.64
CA LYS A 90 -24.74 3.22 -16.35
C LYS A 90 -24.87 1.75 -16.75
N SER A 91 -24.79 1.49 -18.05
CA SER A 91 -24.78 0.16 -18.65
C SER A 91 -23.41 -0.25 -19.19
N LYS A 92 -22.40 0.63 -19.08
CA LYS A 92 -21.05 0.36 -19.59
C LYS A 92 -20.30 -0.58 -18.65
N VAL A 93 -19.35 -1.34 -19.19
CA VAL A 93 -18.35 -2.11 -18.44
C VAL A 93 -17.45 -1.15 -17.64
N VAL A 94 -17.20 -1.48 -16.38
CA VAL A 94 -16.32 -0.72 -15.46
C VAL A 94 -14.85 -1.08 -15.72
N ALA A 95 -13.95 -0.10 -15.66
CA ALA A 95 -12.51 -0.35 -15.71
C ALA A 95 -11.97 -0.85 -14.35
N LEU A 96 -10.88 -1.63 -14.37
CA LEU A 96 -10.25 -2.13 -13.15
C LEU A 96 -9.82 -0.98 -12.24
N ASP A 97 -9.23 0.08 -12.81
CA ASP A 97 -8.70 1.22 -12.07
C ASP A 97 -9.80 2.00 -11.34
N ASP A 98 -10.98 2.14 -11.95
CA ASP A 98 -12.13 2.81 -11.32
C ASP A 98 -12.61 2.02 -10.08
N VAL A 99 -12.60 0.69 -10.16
CA VAL A 99 -12.94 -0.19 -9.03
C VAL A 99 -11.85 -0.15 -7.97
N ALA A 100 -10.58 -0.14 -8.37
CA ALA A 100 -9.45 -0.04 -7.45
C ALA A 100 -9.53 1.27 -6.65
N ALA A 101 -9.74 2.42 -7.32
CA ALA A 101 -9.88 3.71 -6.67
C ALA A 101 -11.09 3.78 -5.71
N LEU A 102 -12.17 3.06 -6.03
CA LEU A 102 -13.33 2.92 -5.14
C LEU A 102 -12.97 2.16 -3.85
N LEU A 103 -12.16 1.10 -3.98
CA LEU A 103 -11.79 0.19 -2.89
C LEU A 103 -10.54 0.61 -2.09
N ASP A 104 -9.74 1.57 -2.58
CA ASP A 104 -8.52 2.11 -1.94
C ASP A 104 -8.77 2.78 -0.56
N GLY A 105 -10.03 2.97 -0.17
CA GLY A 105 -10.39 3.54 1.13
C GLY A 105 -11.66 2.92 1.69
N PRO A 106 -12.23 3.51 2.77
CA PRO A 106 -13.44 2.96 3.38
C PRO A 106 -14.55 2.80 2.34
N TYR A 107 -15.12 1.60 2.27
CA TYR A 107 -16.19 1.24 1.36
C TYR A 107 -17.31 0.52 2.08
N SER A 108 -18.51 0.56 1.50
CA SER A 108 -19.71 -0.10 2.02
C SER A 108 -20.35 -0.92 0.92
N MET A 109 -20.77 -2.14 1.24
CA MET A 109 -21.45 -3.06 0.32
C MET A 109 -22.59 -2.37 -0.43
N PHE A 110 -23.42 -1.58 0.27
CA PHE A 110 -24.56 -0.87 -0.32
C PHE A 110 -24.18 0.13 -1.42
N HIS A 111 -22.97 0.70 -1.37
CA HIS A 111 -22.52 1.72 -2.30
C HIS A 111 -21.62 1.17 -3.39
N SER A 112 -20.78 0.18 -3.09
CA SER A 112 -19.77 -0.32 -4.03
C SER A 112 -20.17 -1.60 -4.76
N LYS A 113 -21.06 -2.43 -4.21
CA LYS A 113 -21.40 -3.74 -4.79
C LYS A 113 -21.81 -3.67 -6.26
N SER A 114 -22.70 -2.73 -6.61
CA SER A 114 -23.19 -2.60 -8.00
C SER A 114 -22.08 -2.35 -9.02
N MET A 115 -21.05 -1.59 -8.65
CA MET A 115 -19.92 -1.29 -9.53
C MET A 115 -18.90 -2.42 -9.57
N VAL A 116 -18.66 -3.10 -8.43
CA VAL A 116 -17.79 -4.29 -8.36
C VAL A 116 -18.40 -5.47 -9.13
N ASP A 117 -19.72 -5.62 -9.12
CA ASP A 117 -20.44 -6.65 -9.88
C ASP A 117 -20.46 -6.34 -11.39
N ALA A 118 -20.46 -5.05 -11.75
CA ALA A 118 -20.37 -4.61 -13.14
C ALA A 118 -18.96 -4.76 -13.74
N LEU A 119 -17.96 -5.16 -12.95
CA LEU A 119 -16.63 -5.51 -13.45
C LEU A 119 -16.67 -6.88 -14.12
N VAL A 120 -16.72 -6.87 -15.45
CA VAL A 120 -16.76 -8.08 -16.29
C VAL A 120 -15.33 -8.56 -16.57
N LEU A 121 -14.67 -9.11 -15.55
CA LEU A 121 -13.40 -9.82 -15.71
C LEU A 121 -13.59 -11.30 -15.31
N PRO A 122 -13.38 -12.26 -16.23
CA PRO A 122 -13.53 -13.67 -15.94
C PRO A 122 -12.46 -14.15 -14.94
N PRO A 123 -12.77 -15.13 -14.08
CA PRO A 123 -11.74 -15.84 -13.33
C PRO A 123 -10.86 -16.62 -14.31
N VAL A 124 -9.54 -16.59 -14.09
CA VAL A 124 -8.57 -17.29 -14.95
C VAL A 124 -7.67 -18.14 -14.06
N ASP A 125 -7.64 -19.44 -14.29
CA ASP A 125 -6.72 -20.32 -13.56
C ASP A 125 -5.31 -20.19 -14.14
N VAL A 126 -4.35 -19.92 -13.26
CA VAL A 126 -2.93 -19.76 -13.59
C VAL A 126 -2.19 -20.96 -13.02
N THR A 127 -1.60 -21.76 -13.92
CA THR A 127 -0.85 -22.99 -13.61
C THR A 127 0.65 -22.80 -13.84
N GLY A 128 1.04 -21.79 -14.63
CA GLY A 128 2.44 -21.51 -14.93
C GLY A 128 3.27 -21.08 -13.70
N PRO A 129 4.60 -21.25 -13.74
CA PRO A 129 5.48 -20.75 -12.67
C PRO A 129 5.55 -19.22 -12.69
N LEU A 130 5.52 -18.62 -11.50
CA LEU A 130 5.70 -17.18 -11.31
C LEU A 130 7.16 -16.77 -11.54
N SER A 131 7.36 -15.70 -12.30
CA SER A 131 8.65 -15.04 -12.49
C SER A 131 8.48 -13.53 -12.30
N VAL A 132 9.41 -12.88 -11.60
CA VAL A 132 9.44 -11.41 -11.47
C VAL A 132 10.45 -10.84 -12.46
N ARG A 133 10.02 -9.87 -13.27
CA ARG A 133 10.80 -9.31 -14.38
C ARG A 133 10.76 -7.78 -14.40
N GLU A 134 11.75 -7.18 -15.04
CA GLU A 134 11.75 -5.75 -15.36
C GLU A 134 10.88 -5.46 -16.58
N PHE A 135 10.57 -4.18 -16.81
CA PHE A 135 9.93 -3.74 -18.06
C PHE A 135 10.91 -3.83 -19.22
N ASP A 136 10.46 -4.40 -20.33
CA ASP A 136 11.20 -4.34 -21.58
C ASP A 136 11.11 -2.93 -22.20
N VAL A 137 12.15 -2.51 -22.92
CA VAL A 137 12.21 -1.17 -23.53
C VAL A 137 11.07 -1.01 -24.55
N GLY A 138 10.20 -0.03 -24.31
CA GLY A 138 9.03 0.23 -25.16
C GLY A 138 7.82 -0.67 -24.89
N GLN A 139 7.84 -1.45 -23.81
CA GLN A 139 6.69 -2.23 -23.37
C GLN A 139 5.59 -1.33 -22.80
N ASP A 140 4.39 -1.44 -23.33
CA ASP A 140 3.19 -0.79 -22.78
C ASP A 140 2.75 -1.42 -21.46
N ILE A 141 1.97 -0.67 -20.66
CA ILE A 141 1.38 -1.18 -19.43
C ILE A 141 0.48 -2.39 -19.76
N PRO A 142 0.71 -3.55 -19.12
CA PRO A 142 -0.08 -4.76 -19.39
C PRO A 142 -1.57 -4.51 -19.17
N VAL A 143 -2.42 -4.97 -20.10
CA VAL A 143 -3.88 -4.89 -19.94
C VAL A 143 -4.39 -6.19 -19.35
N ILE A 144 -5.08 -6.09 -18.21
CA ILE A 144 -5.64 -7.23 -17.48
C ILE A 144 -6.83 -7.81 -18.25
N LYS A 145 -6.79 -9.11 -18.53
CA LYS A 145 -7.84 -9.85 -19.26
C LYS A 145 -8.78 -10.65 -18.36
N GLY A 146 -8.34 -10.96 -17.14
CA GLY A 146 -9.09 -11.76 -16.18
C GLY A 146 -8.48 -11.63 -14.79
N ILE A 147 -9.06 -12.28 -13.79
CA ILE A 147 -8.59 -12.21 -12.41
C ILE A 147 -8.10 -13.61 -11.99
N PRO A 148 -6.78 -13.78 -11.71
CA PRO A 148 -6.25 -15.00 -11.14
C PRO A 148 -6.81 -15.31 -9.74
N PRO A 149 -6.69 -16.55 -9.24
CA PRO A 149 -7.08 -16.90 -7.87
C PRO A 149 -6.30 -16.07 -6.85
N LEU A 150 -6.95 -15.71 -5.74
CA LEU A 150 -6.34 -14.87 -4.69
C LEU A 150 -4.97 -15.38 -4.21
N PRO A 151 -4.74 -16.70 -3.97
CA PRO A 151 -3.43 -17.18 -3.55
C PRO A 151 -2.31 -16.86 -4.56
N VAL A 152 -2.60 -17.00 -5.86
CA VAL A 152 -1.64 -16.71 -6.93
C VAL A 152 -1.31 -15.21 -6.99
N VAL A 153 -2.33 -14.37 -6.81
CA VAL A 153 -2.15 -12.91 -6.74
C VAL A 153 -1.28 -12.52 -5.54
N MET A 154 -1.55 -13.11 -4.36
CA MET A 154 -0.77 -12.84 -3.16
C MET A 154 0.70 -13.27 -3.29
N GLU A 155 0.94 -14.46 -3.85
CA GLU A 155 2.31 -14.95 -4.11
C GLU A 155 3.10 -13.98 -4.98
N ALA A 156 2.48 -13.43 -6.04
CA ALA A 156 3.11 -12.42 -6.88
C ALA A 156 3.40 -11.10 -6.17
N ILE A 157 2.45 -10.62 -5.36
CA ILE A 157 2.65 -9.42 -4.54
C ILE A 157 3.84 -9.61 -3.58
N GLU A 158 3.92 -10.76 -2.92
CA GLU A 158 5.01 -11.09 -2.02
C GLU A 158 6.35 -11.20 -2.76
N ALA A 159 6.39 -11.88 -3.91
CA ALA A 159 7.59 -12.00 -4.73
C ALA A 159 8.15 -10.65 -5.19
N ILE A 160 7.28 -9.71 -5.57
CA ILE A 160 7.69 -8.32 -5.93
C ILE A 160 8.18 -7.57 -4.69
N LYS A 161 7.46 -7.66 -3.57
CA LYS A 161 7.85 -7.01 -2.30
C LYS A 161 9.21 -7.49 -1.80
N LEU A 162 9.54 -8.76 -1.98
CA LEU A 162 10.85 -9.33 -1.62
C LEU A 162 12.01 -8.68 -2.38
N LYS A 163 11.78 -8.19 -3.61
CA LYS A 163 12.79 -7.48 -4.40
C LYS A 163 12.92 -6.00 -4.03
N GLN A 164 12.06 -5.49 -3.14
CA GLN A 164 11.98 -4.07 -2.72
C GLN A 164 11.87 -3.08 -3.89
N ASN A 165 11.35 -3.54 -5.03
CA ASN A 165 11.15 -2.72 -6.22
C ASN A 165 9.73 -2.94 -6.74
N ILE A 166 8.85 -1.97 -6.50
CA ILE A 166 7.44 -2.00 -6.89
C ILE A 166 7.23 -1.76 -8.39
N ASP A 167 8.27 -1.33 -9.11
CA ASP A 167 8.23 -1.10 -10.55
C ASP A 167 8.48 -2.40 -11.34
N LEU A 168 8.64 -3.54 -10.66
CA LEU A 168 8.77 -4.86 -11.30
C LEU A 168 7.41 -5.44 -11.69
N LEU A 169 7.45 -6.32 -12.69
CA LEU A 169 6.29 -7.04 -13.23
C LEU A 169 6.28 -8.48 -12.74
N ALA A 170 5.11 -8.98 -12.38
CA ALA A 170 4.86 -10.42 -12.28
C ALA A 170 4.58 -10.97 -13.68
N TYR A 171 5.15 -12.13 -13.98
CA TYR A 171 4.97 -12.85 -15.24
C TYR A 171 4.60 -14.31 -14.99
N TRP A 172 3.58 -14.77 -15.69
CA TRP A 172 3.27 -16.19 -15.85
C TRP A 172 3.13 -16.53 -17.35
N PRO A 173 3.63 -17.69 -17.81
CA PRO A 173 3.57 -18.06 -19.23
C PRO A 173 2.16 -18.13 -19.82
N ASP A 174 1.18 -18.51 -19.01
CA ASP A 174 -0.22 -18.75 -19.37
C ASP A 174 -1.15 -17.55 -19.13
N TYR A 175 -0.73 -16.58 -18.31
CA TYR A 175 -1.51 -15.38 -18.01
C TYR A 175 -0.92 -14.10 -18.66
N GLY A 176 0.41 -14.00 -18.72
CA GLY A 176 1.14 -12.82 -19.16
C GLY A 176 1.67 -12.00 -17.98
N TYR A 177 1.72 -10.68 -18.18
CA TYR A 177 2.30 -9.73 -17.22
C TYR A 177 1.23 -9.01 -16.38
N ALA A 178 1.58 -8.68 -15.14
CA ALA A 178 0.79 -7.81 -14.27
C ALA A 178 1.70 -6.88 -13.45
N THR A 179 1.28 -5.63 -13.30
CA THR A 179 1.98 -4.67 -12.42
C THR A 179 1.60 -4.88 -10.96
N PHE A 180 2.41 -4.35 -10.04
CA PHE A 180 2.09 -4.37 -8.61
C PHE A 180 0.72 -3.76 -8.31
N ASP A 181 0.42 -2.57 -8.84
CA ASP A 181 -0.85 -1.87 -8.60
C ASP A 181 -2.06 -2.67 -9.13
N GLN A 182 -1.89 -3.38 -10.25
CA GLN A 182 -2.94 -4.25 -10.79
C GLN A 182 -3.18 -5.48 -9.92
N LEU A 183 -2.12 -6.09 -9.40
CA LEU A 183 -2.24 -7.22 -8.47
C LEU A 183 -2.91 -6.80 -7.16
N ASP A 184 -2.55 -5.63 -6.62
CA ASP A 184 -3.16 -5.08 -5.42
C ASP A 184 -4.65 -4.78 -5.62
N ALA A 185 -5.01 -4.24 -6.80
CA ALA A 185 -6.40 -4.06 -7.20
C ALA A 185 -7.17 -5.39 -7.27
N MET A 186 -6.59 -6.43 -7.87
CA MET A 186 -7.20 -7.76 -7.95
C MET A 186 -7.42 -8.38 -6.56
N ALA A 187 -6.43 -8.26 -5.67
CA ALA A 187 -6.54 -8.72 -4.29
C ALA A 187 -7.67 -7.98 -3.54
N SER A 188 -7.74 -6.66 -3.69
CA SER A 188 -8.79 -5.82 -3.10
C SER A 188 -10.19 -6.21 -3.59
N ILE A 189 -10.33 -6.54 -4.88
CA ILE A 189 -11.60 -6.97 -5.47
C ILE A 189 -12.03 -8.34 -4.92
N HIS A 190 -11.10 -9.30 -4.80
CA HIS A 190 -11.37 -10.60 -4.18
C HIS A 190 -11.89 -10.44 -2.77
N GLU A 191 -11.18 -9.64 -1.96
CA GLU A 191 -11.57 -9.39 -0.58
C GLU A 191 -12.95 -8.71 -0.49
N ALA A 192 -13.20 -7.69 -1.31
CA ALA A 192 -14.48 -6.99 -1.36
C ALA A 192 -15.64 -7.95 -1.71
N ARG A 193 -15.47 -8.79 -2.74
CA ARG A 193 -16.48 -9.80 -3.14
C ARG A 193 -16.77 -10.79 -2.01
N GLN A 194 -15.75 -11.28 -1.32
CA GLN A 194 -15.92 -12.18 -0.17
C GLN A 194 -16.67 -11.49 0.98
N ARG A 195 -16.28 -10.25 1.33
CA ARG A 195 -16.94 -9.45 2.37
C ARG A 195 -18.40 -9.18 2.03
N PHE A 196 -18.72 -8.85 0.77
CA PHE A 196 -20.11 -8.66 0.34
C PHE A 196 -20.93 -9.93 0.45
N ALA A 197 -20.37 -11.07 0.03
CA ALA A 197 -21.05 -12.36 0.16
C ALA A 197 -21.34 -12.70 1.63
N LEU A 198 -20.42 -12.40 2.55
CA LEU A 198 -20.64 -12.58 3.98
C LEU A 198 -21.78 -11.69 4.50
N VAL A 199 -21.75 -10.38 4.20
CA VAL A 199 -22.82 -9.44 4.63
C VAL A 199 -24.18 -9.91 4.12
N MET A 200 -24.28 -10.28 2.85
CA MET A 200 -25.52 -10.78 2.25
C MET A 200 -26.05 -12.02 2.96
N ARG A 201 -25.18 -12.99 3.29
CA ARG A 201 -25.57 -14.19 4.05
C ARG A 201 -26.06 -13.85 5.46
N THR A 202 -25.36 -12.95 6.15
CA THR A 202 -25.74 -12.53 7.50
C THR A 202 -27.05 -11.73 7.53
N THR A 203 -27.28 -10.86 6.55
CA THR A 203 -28.57 -10.14 6.44
C THR A 203 -29.71 -11.12 6.19
N LYS A 204 -29.52 -12.06 5.26
CA LYS A 204 -30.50 -13.11 4.99
C LYS A 204 -30.81 -13.94 6.25
N TRP A 205 -29.79 -14.29 7.05
CA TRP A 205 -29.98 -15.05 8.28
C TRP A 205 -30.74 -14.27 9.38
N ILE A 206 -30.63 -12.94 9.42
CA ILE A 206 -31.38 -12.10 10.37
C ILE A 206 -32.85 -11.97 9.95
N ASP A 207 -33.11 -11.97 8.64
CA ASP A 207 -34.46 -11.81 8.09
C ASP A 207 -35.27 -13.13 8.07
N GLU A 208 -34.62 -14.28 8.25
CA GLU A 208 -35.21 -15.64 8.33
C GLU A 208 -35.57 -16.05 9.77
#